data_AF-A0AAD5CT89-F1
#
_entry.id   AF-A0AAD5CT89-F1
#
_cell.length_a   1.000
_cell.length_b   1.000
_cell.length_c   1.000
_cell.angle_alpha   90.00
_cell.angle_beta   90.00
_cell.angle_gamma   90.00
#
_symmetry.space_group_name_H-M   'P 1'
#
loop_
_entity.id
_entity.type
_entity.pdbx_description
1 polymer ?
#
loop_
_entity_poly.entity_id
_entity_poly.type
_entity_poly.pdbx_seq_one_letter_code
_entity_poly.pdbx_strand_id
1 'polypeptide(L)'
;MEMELIRTYLSWVRIPEPSDRVYIQECCISFDTPKSEGGLFVDMNTFLAFGKDYVGWNFEKTGNPVYLHIKQTKKPIPVDRPLKKPTLTVIGFDNQDPEYDETYSIVILPDYVTFPFPSTTLPDKRSTISVRLAVDVILSAEGGAEWTEKIASSTADKKQVSEYAWNLKQIDNAVIIPPSGWKCAKCDKTENLWLNLTDGMILCGWKLWDGSGGNKHAIEHYNETHYPLAVKLGTITSDLEAADVFSYPEDESVTDPFLADHLAFFGIDFYSLQKVSI
;
A
#
# COMPACT_ATOMS: atom_id res chain seq x y z
N MET A 1 0.82 -18.76 18.54
CA MET A 1 1.06 -17.93 19.73
C MET A 1 1.73 -16.61 19.35
N GLU A 2 2.91 -16.61 18.71
CA GLU A 2 3.59 -15.36 18.27
C GLU A 2 2.76 -14.54 17.25
N MET A 3 2.05 -15.20 16.34
CA MET A 3 1.27 -14.52 15.28
C MET A 3 -0.08 -13.93 15.74
N GLU A 4 -0.58 -14.30 16.92
CA GLU A 4 -1.80 -13.71 17.53
C GLU A 4 -1.48 -12.40 18.27
N LEU A 5 -0.21 -12.21 18.67
CA LEU A 5 0.25 -10.98 19.31
C LEU A 5 0.20 -9.79 18.36
N ILE A 6 0.67 -9.94 17.10
CA ILE A 6 0.55 -8.87 16.09
C ILE A 6 -0.92 -8.43 15.98
N ARG A 7 -1.86 -9.37 15.86
CA ARG A 7 -3.30 -9.08 15.71
C ARG A 7 -3.84 -8.23 16.86
N THR A 8 -3.37 -8.50 18.08
CA THR A 8 -3.80 -7.78 19.29
C THR A 8 -3.33 -6.32 19.28
N TYR A 9 -2.20 -6.03 18.62
CA TYR A 9 -1.58 -4.71 18.64
C TYR A 9 -1.76 -3.90 17.35
N LEU A 10 -2.47 -4.41 16.34
CA LEU A 10 -2.74 -3.71 15.06
C LEU A 10 -3.45 -2.36 15.25
N SER A 11 -4.29 -2.22 16.27
CA SER A 11 -4.98 -0.96 16.55
C SER A 11 -4.02 0.18 16.92
N TRP A 12 -2.76 -0.13 17.21
CA TRP A 12 -1.71 0.83 17.55
C TRP A 12 -0.86 1.23 16.35
N VAL A 13 -1.11 0.67 15.17
CA VAL A 13 -0.42 1.05 13.94
C VAL A 13 -1.23 2.12 13.22
N ARG A 14 -0.63 3.29 13.00
CA ARG A 14 -1.18 4.40 12.24
C ARG A 14 -0.48 4.51 10.90
N ILE A 15 -1.22 4.83 9.85
CA ILE A 15 -0.64 5.19 8.55
C ILE A 15 -0.30 6.68 8.62
N PRO A 16 0.95 7.12 8.36
CA PRO A 16 1.29 8.54 8.38
C PRO A 16 0.45 9.35 7.40
N GLU A 17 -0.03 10.50 7.86
CA GLU A 17 -0.72 11.51 7.04
C GLU A 17 0.27 12.55 6.50
N PRO A 18 -0.07 13.35 5.48
CA PRO A 18 0.83 14.37 4.93
C PRO A 18 1.31 15.43 5.93
N SER A 19 0.59 15.63 7.04
CA SER A 19 0.97 16.54 8.12
C SER A 19 1.89 15.91 9.17
N ASP A 20 2.01 14.58 9.17
CA ASP A 20 2.85 13.87 10.13
C ASP A 20 4.34 14.02 9.79
N ARG A 21 5.16 14.16 10.83
CA ARG A 21 6.61 14.15 10.70
C ARG A 21 7.11 12.76 11.04
N VAL A 22 7.77 12.15 10.06
CA VAL A 22 8.34 10.81 10.21
C VAL A 22 9.85 10.94 10.41
N TYR A 23 10.36 10.31 11.46
CA TYR A 23 11.78 10.33 11.82
C TYR A 23 12.35 8.92 11.62
N ILE A 24 13.24 8.77 10.63
CA ILE A 24 13.88 7.48 10.29
C ILE A 24 15.41 7.57 10.13
N GLN A 25 15.96 8.78 10.22
CA GLN A 25 17.39 9.04 10.05
C GLN A 25 18.20 8.86 11.34
N GLU A 26 17.65 9.32 12.46
CA GLU A 26 18.34 9.41 13.74
C GLU A 26 17.35 9.30 14.91
N CYS A 27 17.84 8.78 16.03
CA CYS A 27 17.12 8.72 17.30
C CYS A 27 16.76 10.12 17.80
N CYS A 28 15.56 10.30 18.35
CA CYS A 28 15.12 11.57 18.91
C CYS A 28 15.82 11.94 20.24
N ILE A 29 16.64 11.04 20.81
CA ILE A 29 17.30 11.20 22.12
C ILE A 29 18.83 11.03 22.04
N SER A 30 19.33 10.21 21.12
CA SER A 30 20.76 9.91 20.90
C SER A 30 21.15 10.11 19.44
N PHE A 31 22.42 9.91 19.11
CA PHE A 31 22.91 9.93 17.73
C PHE A 31 22.81 8.55 17.04
N ASP A 32 21.99 7.65 17.56
CA ASP A 32 21.80 6.35 16.93
C ASP A 32 21.09 6.49 15.60
N THR A 33 21.58 5.78 14.59
CA THR A 33 21.05 5.77 13.23
C THR A 33 20.75 4.31 12.82
N PRO A 34 20.14 4.06 11.65
CA PRO A 34 20.02 2.68 11.15
C PRO A 34 21.35 1.93 11.05
N LYS A 35 22.48 2.64 10.98
CA LYS A 35 23.85 2.08 10.92
C LYS A 35 24.43 1.71 12.29
N SER A 36 23.80 2.15 13.39
CA SER A 36 24.21 1.78 14.74
C SER A 36 24.01 0.27 14.97
N GLU A 37 24.78 -0.31 15.90
CA GLU A 37 24.72 -1.76 16.22
C GLU A 37 23.29 -2.25 16.52
N GLY A 38 22.53 -1.43 17.24
CA GLY A 38 21.16 -1.71 17.65
C GLY A 38 20.08 -1.34 16.63
N GLY A 39 20.44 -0.73 15.50
CA GLY A 39 19.48 -0.18 14.55
C GLY A 39 18.64 0.96 15.12
N LEU A 40 17.57 1.29 14.42
CA LEU A 40 16.65 2.37 14.77
C LEU A 40 15.21 1.84 14.84
N PHE A 41 14.46 2.20 15.87
CA PHE A 41 13.10 1.76 16.12
C PHE A 41 12.14 2.94 15.95
N VAL A 42 11.30 2.87 14.93
CA VAL A 42 10.29 3.89 14.61
C VAL A 42 8.97 3.47 15.23
N ASP A 43 8.42 4.27 16.13
CA ASP A 43 7.09 4.06 16.69
C ASP A 43 6.04 4.16 15.58
N MET A 44 5.30 3.07 15.33
CA MET A 44 4.34 3.02 14.22
C MET A 44 3.03 3.80 14.49
N ASN A 45 2.93 4.49 15.63
CA ASN A 45 1.82 5.39 15.95
C ASN A 45 2.26 6.87 15.89
N THR A 46 3.41 7.19 16.50
CA THR A 46 3.91 8.58 16.62
C THR A 46 4.95 8.96 15.57
N PHE A 47 5.54 7.98 14.90
CA PHE A 47 6.58 8.12 13.87
C PHE A 47 7.88 8.77 14.36
N LEU A 48 8.09 8.80 15.68
CA LEU A 48 9.36 9.13 16.30
C LEU A 48 10.29 7.92 16.28
N ALA A 49 11.58 8.17 16.12
CA ALA A 49 12.60 7.13 16.10
C ALA A 49 13.41 7.10 17.39
N PHE A 50 13.76 5.90 17.85
CA PHE A 50 14.53 5.66 19.05
C PHE A 50 15.60 4.60 18.81
N GLY A 51 16.80 4.82 19.33
CA GLY A 51 17.84 3.80 19.40
C GLY A 51 17.43 2.67 20.35
N LYS A 52 18.14 1.55 20.28
CA LYS A 52 17.89 0.34 21.08
C LYS A 52 17.77 0.61 22.59
N ASP A 53 18.55 1.54 23.12
CA ASP A 53 18.55 1.85 24.56
C ASP A 53 17.38 2.75 24.99
N TYR A 54 16.68 3.37 24.03
CA TYR A 54 15.63 4.37 24.28
C TYR A 54 14.24 3.94 23.83
N VAL A 55 14.11 2.90 23.01
CA VAL A 55 12.81 2.38 22.57
C VAL A 55 11.96 1.88 23.74
N GLY A 56 12.58 1.24 24.74
CA GLY A 56 11.90 0.82 25.97
C GLY A 56 11.33 2.00 26.76
N TRP A 57 12.07 3.11 26.82
CA TRP A 57 11.60 4.34 27.47
C TRP A 57 10.38 4.94 26.74
N ASN A 58 10.37 4.94 25.40
CA ASN A 58 9.21 5.41 24.64
C ASN A 58 7.98 4.53 24.92
N PHE A 59 8.14 3.21 24.95
CA PHE A 59 7.07 2.28 25.28
C PHE A 59 6.51 2.53 26.69
N GLU A 60 7.37 2.70 27.70
CA GLU A 60 6.95 3.01 29.07
C GLU A 60 6.16 4.33 29.18
N LYS A 61 6.47 5.31 28.32
CA LYS A 61 5.81 6.63 28.33
C LYS A 61 4.50 6.66 27.57
N THR A 62 4.43 6.00 26.42
CA THR A 62 3.30 6.10 25.49
C THR A 62 2.35 4.92 25.59
N GLY A 63 2.85 3.76 26.00
CA GLY A 63 2.15 2.48 25.88
C GLY A 63 2.11 1.92 24.45
N ASN A 64 2.73 2.57 23.46
CA ASN A 64 2.73 2.13 22.07
C ASN A 64 3.65 0.91 21.91
N PRO A 65 3.12 -0.29 21.57
CA PRO A 65 3.89 -1.52 21.60
C PRO A 65 4.55 -1.89 20.27
N VAL A 66 4.16 -1.26 19.14
CA VAL A 66 4.58 -1.70 17.80
C VAL A 66 5.58 -0.71 17.18
N TYR A 67 6.73 -1.24 16.78
CA TYR A 67 7.82 -0.46 16.19
C TYR A 67 8.29 -1.08 14.87
N LEU A 68 8.60 -0.23 13.89
CA LEU A 68 9.38 -0.61 12.72
C LEU A 68 10.86 -0.48 13.06
N HIS A 69 11.58 -1.59 13.06
CA HIS A 69 13.02 -1.62 13.28
C HIS A 69 13.75 -1.63 11.93
N ILE A 70 14.61 -0.63 11.72
CA ILE A 70 15.42 -0.40 10.52
C ILE A 70 16.89 -0.61 10.89
N LYS A 71 17.57 -1.48 10.14
CA LYS A 71 19.00 -1.78 10.39
C LYS A 71 19.78 -1.90 9.09
N GLN A 72 20.86 -1.11 9.00
CA GLN A 72 21.82 -1.09 7.90
C GLN A 72 23.12 -1.77 8.32
N THR A 73 23.50 -2.85 7.63
CA THR A 73 24.73 -3.62 7.87
C THR A 73 25.68 -3.50 6.68
N LYS A 74 26.96 -3.23 6.92
CA LYS A 74 27.96 -3.14 5.85
C LYS A 74 28.06 -4.47 5.08
N LYS A 75 28.01 -4.40 3.74
CA LYS A 75 28.28 -5.56 2.89
C LYS A 75 29.73 -6.03 3.05
N PRO A 76 29.98 -7.34 3.20
CA PRO A 76 31.33 -7.87 3.17
C PRO A 76 31.92 -7.69 1.76
N ILE A 77 33.11 -7.09 1.67
CA ILE A 77 33.82 -6.92 0.40
C ILE A 77 34.25 -8.31 -0.11
N PRO A 78 33.90 -8.71 -1.34
CA PRO A 78 34.37 -9.98 -1.91
C PRO A 78 35.90 -10.01 -2.00
N VAL A 79 36.54 -10.98 -1.33
CA VAL A 79 38.01 -11.10 -1.23
C VAL A 79 38.65 -11.67 -2.51
N ASP A 80 37.87 -11.96 -3.55
CA ASP A 80 38.36 -12.67 -4.74
C ASP A 80 38.74 -11.71 -5.88
N ARG A 81 39.85 -10.99 -5.74
CA ARG A 81 40.61 -10.47 -6.88
C ARG A 81 41.98 -11.13 -6.91
N PRO A 82 42.38 -11.79 -8.01
CA PRO A 82 43.72 -12.33 -8.13
C PRO A 82 44.73 -11.18 -8.12
N LEU A 83 45.71 -11.27 -7.20
CA LEU A 83 46.81 -10.32 -7.05
C LEU A 83 47.57 -10.18 -8.39
N LYS A 84 47.26 -9.14 -9.18
CA LYS A 84 48.12 -8.76 -10.30
C LYS A 84 49.27 -7.90 -9.76
N LYS A 85 50.47 -8.35 -10.14
CA LYS A 85 51.79 -7.84 -9.76
C LYS A 85 51.90 -6.30 -9.86
N PRO A 86 52.71 -5.67 -8.99
CA PRO A 86 52.71 -4.23 -8.79
C PRO A 86 53.31 -3.52 -10.01
N THR A 87 52.52 -2.65 -10.64
CA THR A 87 53.07 -1.60 -11.50
C THR A 87 52.79 -0.28 -10.80
N LEU A 88 53.87 0.35 -10.34
CA LEU A 88 53.90 1.69 -9.74
C LEU A 88 53.29 2.71 -10.70
N THR A 89 52.05 3.17 -10.49
CA THR A 89 51.64 4.58 -10.70
C THR A 89 50.26 4.89 -10.11
N VAL A 90 50.17 6.09 -9.52
CA VAL A 90 48.99 6.85 -9.08
C VAL A 90 48.25 6.34 -7.84
N ILE A 91 48.43 7.08 -6.74
CA ILE A 91 47.56 7.08 -5.56
C ILE A 91 46.20 7.65 -6.01
N GLY A 92 45.34 6.79 -6.54
CA GLY A 92 43.92 7.07 -6.66
C GLY A 92 43.26 6.65 -5.35
N PHE A 93 42.74 7.60 -4.59
CA PHE A 93 41.79 7.30 -3.52
C PHE A 93 40.57 6.65 -4.19
N ASP A 94 40.53 5.32 -4.16
CA ASP A 94 39.34 4.54 -4.51
C ASP A 94 38.37 4.70 -3.33
N ASN A 95 37.69 5.85 -3.27
CA ASN A 95 36.55 6.07 -2.38
C ASN A 95 35.37 5.25 -2.93
N GLN A 96 35.46 3.93 -2.82
CA GLN A 96 34.26 3.10 -2.91
C GLN A 96 33.51 3.31 -1.59
N ASP A 97 32.48 4.14 -1.63
CA ASP A 97 31.55 4.26 -0.51
C ASP A 97 31.08 2.87 -0.10
N PRO A 98 31.16 2.52 1.20
CA PRO A 98 30.78 1.20 1.67
C PRO A 98 29.31 0.96 1.35
N GLU A 99 29.04 -0.13 0.65
CA GLU A 99 27.68 -0.57 0.36
C GLU A 99 27.08 -1.23 1.62
N TYR A 100 25.81 -0.95 1.91
CA TYR A 100 25.10 -1.51 3.06
C TYR A 100 23.92 -2.36 2.58
N ASP A 101 23.65 -3.45 3.27
CA ASP A 101 22.37 -4.15 3.24
C ASP A 101 21.43 -3.53 4.26
N GLU A 102 20.19 -3.29 3.87
CA GLU A 102 19.16 -2.77 4.74
C GLU A 102 18.13 -3.85 5.06
N THR A 103 17.76 -3.95 6.34
CA THR A 103 16.82 -4.95 6.85
C THR A 103 15.75 -4.27 7.67
N TYR A 104 14.51 -4.72 7.48
CA TYR A 104 13.34 -4.22 8.20
C TYR A 104 12.67 -5.34 8.98
N SER A 105 12.15 -5.00 10.15
CA SER A 105 11.40 -5.93 10.99
C SER A 105 10.38 -5.20 11.83
N ILE A 106 9.24 -5.83 12.10
CA ILE A 106 8.27 -5.35 13.07
C ILE A 106 8.64 -5.90 14.44
N VAL A 107 8.80 -5.03 15.43
CA VAL A 107 9.18 -5.39 16.79
C VAL A 107 8.06 -5.00 17.75
N ILE A 108 7.64 -5.95 18.59
CA ILE A 108 6.59 -5.77 19.59
C ILE A 108 7.21 -5.74 20.99
N LEU A 109 7.03 -4.63 21.70
CA LEU A 109 7.44 -4.44 23.09
C LEU A 109 6.31 -4.85 24.08
N PRO A 110 6.64 -5.24 25.32
CA PRO A 110 7.99 -5.22 25.94
C PRO A 110 8.85 -6.45 25.64
N ASP A 111 8.28 -7.50 25.03
CA ASP A 111 8.94 -8.80 24.88
C ASP A 111 9.95 -8.86 23.70
N TYR A 112 10.08 -7.78 22.93
CA TYR A 112 10.91 -7.67 21.74
C TYR A 112 10.66 -8.77 20.69
N VAL A 113 9.40 -9.21 20.57
CA VAL A 113 9.00 -10.20 19.56
C VAL A 113 9.22 -9.58 18.19
N THR A 114 10.08 -10.20 17.38
CA THR A 114 10.57 -9.63 16.12
C THR A 114 10.07 -10.45 14.93
N PHE A 115 9.47 -9.77 13.96
CA PHE A 115 8.98 -10.36 12.72
C PHE A 115 9.71 -9.75 11.52
N PRO A 116 10.39 -10.54 10.69
CA PRO A 116 10.99 -10.04 9.46
C PRO A 116 9.96 -9.35 8.56
N PHE A 117 10.35 -8.25 7.93
CA PHE A 117 9.51 -7.51 6.98
C PHE A 117 10.29 -7.23 5.69
N PRO A 118 9.69 -7.47 4.50
CA PRO A 118 8.39 -8.12 4.27
C PRO A 118 8.44 -9.63 4.58
N SER A 119 7.40 -10.18 5.20
CA SER A 119 7.27 -11.64 5.42
C SER A 119 6.14 -12.23 4.57
N THR A 120 6.39 -13.41 4.00
CA THR A 120 5.48 -14.14 3.11
C THR A 120 4.43 -14.99 3.84
N THR A 121 4.39 -14.96 5.17
CA THR A 121 3.58 -15.88 6.00
C THR A 121 2.87 -15.16 7.14
N LEU A 122 2.17 -14.05 6.85
CA LEU A 122 1.29 -13.38 7.81
C LEU A 122 -0.16 -13.92 7.67
N PRO A 123 -0.90 -14.18 8.77
CA PRO A 123 -2.04 -15.10 8.74
C PRO A 123 -3.39 -14.41 8.62
N ASP A 124 -3.48 -13.15 8.17
CA ASP A 124 -4.74 -12.50 7.73
C ASP A 124 -4.38 -11.41 6.72
N LYS A 125 -4.97 -11.45 5.52
CA LYS A 125 -4.66 -10.50 4.42
C LYS A 125 -4.90 -9.04 4.84
N ARG A 126 -6.00 -8.77 5.55
CA ARG A 126 -6.44 -7.41 5.93
C ARG A 126 -5.52 -6.71 6.94
N SER A 127 -5.06 -7.44 7.94
CA SER A 127 -4.15 -6.97 8.98
C SER A 127 -2.75 -6.69 8.45
N THR A 128 -2.34 -7.43 7.42
CA THR A 128 -1.06 -7.28 6.73
C THR A 128 -1.02 -6.01 5.88
N ILE A 129 -2.15 -5.63 5.30
CA ILE A 129 -2.27 -4.43 4.45
C ILE A 129 -1.99 -3.15 5.25
N SER A 130 -2.61 -2.96 6.41
CA SER A 130 -2.40 -1.71 7.19
C SER A 130 -0.97 -1.54 7.66
N VAL A 131 -0.32 -2.63 8.09
CA VAL A 131 1.10 -2.61 8.50
C VAL A 131 1.99 -2.32 7.31
N ARG A 132 1.75 -2.99 6.17
CA ARG A 132 2.50 -2.77 4.93
C ARG A 132 2.39 -1.32 4.45
N LEU A 133 1.17 -0.79 4.36
CA LEU A 133 0.93 0.60 3.98
C LEU A 133 1.63 1.59 4.92
N ALA A 134 1.56 1.36 6.23
CA ALA A 134 2.24 2.22 7.20
C ALA A 134 3.76 2.18 6.99
N VAL A 135 4.36 0.99 6.82
CA VAL A 135 5.80 0.86 6.56
C VAL A 135 6.19 1.53 5.25
N ASP A 136 5.43 1.33 4.18
CA ASP A 136 5.71 1.91 2.85
C ASP A 136 5.74 3.44 2.91
N VAL A 137 4.76 4.04 3.61
CA VAL A 137 4.72 5.51 3.81
C VAL A 137 5.84 5.99 4.72
N ILE A 138 6.16 5.25 5.80
CA ILE A 138 7.26 5.59 6.71
C ILE A 138 8.60 5.61 5.95
N LEU A 139 8.90 4.56 5.17
CA LEU A 139 10.15 4.45 4.42
C LEU A 139 10.25 5.47 3.28
N SER A 140 9.11 5.88 2.71
CA SER A 140 9.05 6.91 1.67
C SER A 140 9.26 8.34 2.20
N ALA A 141 9.30 8.54 3.53
CA ALA A 141 9.48 9.86 4.13
C ALA A 141 10.93 10.36 4.10
N GLU A 142 11.90 9.50 3.78
CA GLU A 142 13.27 9.88 3.47
C GLU A 142 13.35 10.47 2.05
N GLY A 143 13.67 11.76 1.94
CA GLY A 143 14.26 12.35 0.72
C GLY A 143 13.60 11.96 -0.61
N GLY A 144 12.56 12.71 -0.99
CA GLY A 144 11.91 12.60 -2.29
C GLY A 144 12.88 12.56 -3.48
N ALA A 145 12.47 11.82 -4.50
CA ALA A 145 13.10 11.56 -5.80
C ALA A 145 13.81 10.19 -5.96
N GLU A 146 14.79 9.83 -5.13
CA GLU A 146 15.61 8.62 -5.43
C GLU A 146 14.92 7.29 -5.06
N TRP A 147 14.18 7.23 -3.94
CA TRP A 147 13.37 6.05 -3.62
C TRP A 147 12.15 5.96 -4.52
N THR A 148 11.54 7.11 -4.88
CA THR A 148 10.41 7.16 -5.81
C THR A 148 10.76 6.64 -7.21
N GLU A 149 12.00 6.76 -7.70
CA GLU A 149 12.39 6.18 -9.00
C GLU A 149 12.68 4.68 -8.92
N LYS A 150 13.38 4.21 -7.87
CA LYS A 150 13.64 2.77 -7.66
C LYS A 150 12.34 2.00 -7.38
N ILE A 151 11.40 2.62 -6.68
CA ILE A 151 10.08 2.07 -6.35
C ILE A 151 9.09 2.31 -7.49
N ALA A 152 9.14 3.41 -8.25
CA ALA A 152 8.37 3.46 -9.50
C ALA A 152 8.79 2.34 -10.48
N SER A 153 10.05 1.90 -10.42
CA SER A 153 10.51 0.73 -11.17
C SER A 153 10.20 -0.63 -10.52
N SER A 154 9.90 -0.69 -9.21
CA SER A 154 9.77 -1.94 -8.42
C SER A 154 8.41 -2.16 -7.73
N THR A 155 7.61 -1.11 -7.52
CA THR A 155 6.21 -1.09 -7.07
C THR A 155 5.38 -0.19 -8.00
N ALA A 156 5.50 -0.42 -9.31
CA ALA A 156 4.23 -0.57 -10.00
C ALA A 156 3.56 -1.79 -9.34
N ASP A 157 2.78 -1.58 -8.28
CA ASP A 157 1.71 -2.52 -7.93
C ASP A 157 0.82 -2.50 -9.17
N LYS A 158 1.20 -3.31 -10.16
CA LYS A 158 0.34 -3.61 -11.29
C LYS A 158 -0.84 -4.28 -10.64
N LYS A 159 -1.91 -3.51 -10.42
CA LYS A 159 -3.23 -3.99 -10.01
C LYS A 159 -3.40 -5.36 -10.67
N GLN A 160 -3.42 -6.42 -9.88
CA GLN A 160 -3.46 -7.77 -10.43
C GLN A 160 -4.71 -7.91 -11.30
N VAL A 161 -4.61 -8.66 -12.39
CA VAL A 161 -5.78 -8.94 -13.23
C VAL A 161 -6.73 -9.79 -12.41
N SER A 162 -7.99 -9.35 -12.28
CA SER A 162 -8.98 -10.13 -11.55
C SER A 162 -9.22 -11.48 -12.21
N GLU A 163 -9.27 -12.55 -11.41
CA GLU A 163 -9.67 -13.88 -11.87
C GLU A 163 -11.10 -13.89 -12.45
N TYR A 164 -11.93 -12.90 -12.08
CA TYR A 164 -13.32 -12.77 -12.50
C TYR A 164 -13.50 -11.98 -13.80
N ALA A 165 -12.47 -11.25 -14.26
CA ALA A 165 -12.58 -10.41 -15.47
C ALA A 165 -12.88 -11.24 -16.73
N TRP A 166 -12.20 -12.37 -16.90
CA TRP A 166 -12.31 -13.20 -18.12
C TRP A 166 -13.66 -13.92 -18.27
N ASN A 167 -14.31 -14.24 -17.16
CA ASN A 167 -15.54 -15.04 -17.13
C ASN A 167 -16.72 -14.26 -16.54
N LEU A 168 -16.63 -12.92 -16.54
CA LEU A 168 -17.68 -12.07 -16.01
C LEU A 168 -18.93 -12.24 -16.88
N LYS A 169 -20.01 -12.74 -16.28
CA LYS A 169 -21.31 -12.85 -16.96
C LYS A 169 -22.07 -11.57 -16.74
N GLN A 170 -22.30 -10.81 -17.80
CA GLN A 170 -23.17 -9.64 -17.77
C GLN A 170 -24.61 -10.06 -18.07
N ILE A 171 -25.56 -9.54 -17.29
CA ILE A 171 -26.97 -9.83 -17.37
C ILE A 171 -27.65 -8.67 -18.09
N ASP A 172 -28.29 -8.95 -19.22
CA ASP A 172 -29.06 -7.95 -19.95
C ASP A 172 -30.37 -7.66 -19.22
N ASN A 173 -30.33 -6.60 -18.41
CA ASN A 173 -31.50 -6.03 -17.74
C ASN A 173 -32.03 -4.78 -18.47
N ALA A 174 -31.65 -4.55 -19.73
CA ALA A 174 -31.93 -3.34 -20.50
C ALA A 174 -31.46 -2.04 -19.79
N VAL A 175 -30.42 -2.13 -18.96
CA VAL A 175 -29.85 -1.00 -18.21
C VAL A 175 -28.89 -0.23 -19.13
N ILE A 176 -29.17 1.05 -19.35
CA ILE A 176 -28.28 1.99 -20.04
C ILE A 176 -27.85 3.06 -19.04
N ILE A 177 -26.53 3.20 -18.86
CA ILE A 177 -25.97 4.11 -17.87
C ILE A 177 -25.76 5.49 -18.51
N PRO A 178 -26.37 6.57 -17.98
CA PRO A 178 -26.16 7.91 -18.52
C PRO A 178 -24.71 8.37 -18.29
N PRO A 179 -24.20 9.34 -19.06
CA PRO A 179 -22.84 9.83 -18.91
C PRO A 179 -22.60 10.65 -17.63
N SER A 180 -23.66 11.10 -16.95
CA SER A 180 -23.58 11.84 -15.69
C SER A 180 -24.92 11.79 -14.93
N GLY A 181 -24.97 12.39 -13.74
CA GLY A 181 -26.19 12.46 -12.93
C GLY A 181 -26.51 11.19 -12.15
N TRP A 182 -25.50 10.35 -11.91
CA TRP A 182 -25.64 9.09 -11.21
C TRP A 182 -26.09 9.27 -9.76
N LYS A 183 -26.87 8.30 -9.29
CA LYS A 183 -27.39 8.23 -7.92
C LYS A 183 -27.44 6.78 -7.48
N CYS A 184 -27.19 6.53 -6.20
CA CYS A 184 -27.34 5.21 -5.61
C CYS A 184 -28.78 4.69 -5.74
N ALA A 185 -28.96 3.45 -6.17
CA ALA A 185 -30.29 2.85 -6.33
C ALA A 185 -31.04 2.64 -4.99
N LYS A 186 -30.31 2.52 -3.87
CA LYS A 186 -30.88 2.27 -2.53
C LYS A 186 -30.93 3.51 -1.61
N CYS A 187 -30.36 4.67 -1.99
CA CYS A 187 -30.42 5.90 -1.17
C CYS A 187 -30.14 7.19 -1.97
N ASP A 188 -30.06 8.34 -1.27
CA ASP A 188 -29.92 9.65 -1.92
C ASP A 188 -28.50 10.08 -2.29
N LYS A 189 -27.51 9.18 -2.17
CA LYS A 189 -26.11 9.52 -2.45
C LYS A 189 -25.83 9.65 -3.95
N THR A 190 -25.10 10.69 -4.32
CA THR A 190 -24.67 11.01 -5.70
C THR A 190 -23.14 10.95 -5.88
N GLU A 191 -22.43 10.62 -4.81
CA GLU A 191 -20.96 10.55 -4.73
C GLU A 191 -20.52 9.17 -4.22
N ASN A 192 -19.25 8.81 -4.48
CA ASN A 192 -18.69 7.49 -4.14
C ASN A 192 -19.58 6.34 -4.63
N LEU A 193 -19.92 6.38 -5.92
CA LEU A 193 -20.80 5.44 -6.58
C LEU A 193 -20.00 4.38 -7.34
N TRP A 194 -20.47 3.15 -7.25
CA TRP A 194 -19.87 1.98 -7.86
C TRP A 194 -20.89 1.33 -8.78
N LEU A 195 -20.51 1.12 -10.04
CA LEU A 195 -21.30 0.40 -11.04
C LEU A 195 -20.89 -1.06 -10.98
N ASN A 196 -21.83 -1.95 -10.65
CA ASN A 196 -21.60 -3.37 -10.73
C ASN A 196 -21.56 -3.82 -12.20
N LEU A 197 -20.48 -4.50 -12.60
CA LEU A 197 -20.23 -4.86 -13.99
C LEU A 197 -21.08 -6.05 -14.47
N THR A 198 -21.76 -6.78 -13.58
CA THR A 198 -22.65 -7.89 -13.92
C THR A 198 -24.05 -7.42 -14.28
N ASP A 199 -24.68 -6.55 -13.48
CA ASP A 199 -26.10 -6.22 -13.63
C ASP A 199 -26.40 -4.74 -13.89
N GLY A 200 -25.37 -3.88 -13.87
CA GLY A 200 -25.49 -2.46 -14.12
C GLY A 200 -26.02 -1.65 -12.94
N MET A 201 -26.13 -2.23 -11.74
CA MET A 201 -26.60 -1.51 -10.56
C MET A 201 -25.58 -0.46 -10.10
N ILE A 202 -26.04 0.78 -9.89
CA ILE A 202 -25.25 1.87 -9.32
C ILE A 202 -25.53 1.98 -7.82
N LEU A 203 -24.51 1.78 -6.99
CA LEU A 203 -24.66 1.71 -5.53
C LEU A 203 -23.56 2.52 -4.84
N CYS A 204 -23.88 3.13 -3.70
CA CYS A 204 -22.89 3.85 -2.93
C CYS A 204 -21.95 2.90 -2.19
N GLY A 205 -20.67 3.29 -2.14
CA GLY A 205 -19.60 2.54 -1.48
C GLY A 205 -19.66 2.61 0.04
N TRP A 206 -18.50 2.38 0.66
CA TRP A 206 -18.36 2.32 2.11
C TRP A 206 -18.58 3.66 2.79
N LYS A 207 -19.02 3.59 4.04
CA LYS A 207 -19.03 4.74 4.94
C LYS A 207 -17.60 5.04 5.36
N LEU A 208 -17.20 6.30 5.20
CA LEU A 208 -15.91 6.80 5.65
C LEU A 208 -15.96 7.05 7.17
N TRP A 209 -14.79 7.08 7.80
CA TRP A 209 -14.66 7.17 9.26
C TRP A 209 -15.13 8.52 9.84
N ASP A 210 -15.07 9.57 9.04
CA ASP A 210 -15.59 10.92 9.32
C ASP A 210 -17.13 11.00 9.29
N GLY A 211 -17.80 9.88 9.01
CA GLY A 211 -19.24 9.78 8.87
C GLY A 211 -19.77 10.10 7.47
N SER A 212 -18.90 10.56 6.56
CA SER A 212 -19.21 10.85 5.16
C SER A 212 -19.04 9.60 4.27
N GLY A 213 -19.09 9.73 2.94
CA GLY A 213 -19.03 8.61 2.01
C GLY A 213 -20.40 7.96 1.75
N GLY A 214 -20.41 6.63 1.58
CA GLY A 214 -21.60 5.85 1.22
C GLY A 214 -22.22 5.06 2.38
N ASN A 215 -23.28 4.31 2.08
CA ASN A 215 -24.05 3.52 3.05
C ASN A 215 -23.84 2.00 2.88
N LYS A 216 -22.73 1.57 2.25
CA LYS A 216 -22.37 0.15 2.04
C LYS A 216 -23.31 -0.65 1.13
N HIS A 217 -24.21 0.00 0.41
CA HIS A 217 -25.14 -0.69 -0.49
C HIS A 217 -24.43 -1.53 -1.57
N ALA A 218 -23.25 -1.11 -2.04
CA ALA A 218 -22.51 -1.85 -3.06
C ALA A 218 -21.99 -3.21 -2.55
N ILE A 219 -21.48 -3.28 -1.31
CA ILE A 219 -21.05 -4.53 -0.69
C ILE A 219 -22.24 -5.38 -0.24
N GLU A 220 -23.32 -4.77 0.23
CA GLU A 220 -24.56 -5.50 0.56
C GLU A 220 -25.14 -6.19 -0.68
N HIS A 221 -25.12 -5.50 -1.82
CA HIS A 221 -25.55 -6.09 -3.09
C HIS A 221 -24.68 -7.27 -3.52
N TYR A 222 -23.35 -7.18 -3.36
CA TYR A 222 -22.47 -8.33 -3.57
C TYR A 222 -22.81 -9.50 -2.63
N ASN A 223 -23.10 -9.24 -1.36
CA ASN A 223 -23.47 -10.30 -0.41
C ASN A 223 -24.80 -10.99 -0.78
N GLU A 224 -25.71 -10.29 -1.47
CA GLU A 224 -26.99 -10.81 -1.95
C GLU A 224 -26.87 -11.57 -3.28
N THR A 225 -26.03 -11.09 -4.20
CA THR A 225 -26.00 -11.56 -5.61
C THR A 225 -24.75 -12.33 -5.99
N HIS A 226 -23.65 -12.14 -5.26
CA HIS A 226 -22.30 -12.61 -5.56
C HIS A 226 -21.73 -12.09 -6.89
N TYR A 227 -22.18 -10.92 -7.35
CA TYR A 227 -21.64 -10.27 -8.56
C TYR A 227 -20.30 -9.59 -8.28
N PRO A 228 -19.20 -10.08 -8.86
CA PRO A 228 -17.87 -9.96 -8.24
C PRO A 228 -17.19 -8.61 -8.47
N LEU A 229 -17.46 -7.93 -9.59
CA LEU A 229 -16.71 -6.76 -10.02
C LEU A 229 -17.57 -5.50 -10.03
N ALA A 230 -16.99 -4.40 -9.55
CA ALA A 230 -17.57 -3.08 -9.68
C ALA A 230 -16.52 -2.04 -10.05
N VAL A 231 -16.90 -1.06 -10.85
CA VAL A 231 -16.05 0.08 -11.25
C VAL A 231 -16.55 1.36 -10.59
N LYS A 232 -15.63 2.20 -10.10
CA LYS A 232 -15.97 3.46 -9.46
C LYS A 232 -16.33 4.51 -10.49
N LEU A 233 -17.57 5.00 -10.43
CA LEU A 233 -18.04 6.07 -11.27
C LEU A 233 -17.29 7.38 -10.94
N GLY A 234 -16.90 8.12 -11.98
CA GLY A 234 -16.05 9.31 -11.87
C GLY A 234 -14.55 9.04 -11.99
N THR A 235 -14.10 7.78 -12.00
CA THR A 235 -12.71 7.39 -12.29
C THR A 235 -12.51 6.84 -13.70
N ILE A 236 -13.60 6.62 -14.42
CA ILE A 236 -13.59 6.18 -15.82
C ILE A 236 -13.12 7.37 -16.67
N THR A 237 -11.87 7.34 -17.11
CA THR A 237 -11.26 8.37 -17.97
C THR A 237 -10.92 7.78 -19.34
N SER A 238 -10.23 8.52 -20.20
CA SER A 238 -9.69 8.04 -21.49
C SER A 238 -8.56 7.02 -21.35
N ASP A 239 -8.09 6.78 -20.12
CA ASP A 239 -7.13 5.74 -19.76
C ASP A 239 -7.86 4.70 -18.89
N LEU A 240 -8.11 3.49 -19.45
CA LEU A 240 -8.82 2.42 -18.74
C LEU A 240 -8.01 1.84 -17.59
N GLU A 241 -6.68 1.91 -17.65
CA GLU A 241 -5.82 1.41 -16.59
C GLU A 241 -5.92 2.30 -15.33
N ALA A 242 -6.32 3.57 -15.52
CA ALA A 242 -6.58 4.52 -14.44
C ALA A 242 -7.95 4.32 -13.77
N ALA A 243 -8.86 3.52 -14.34
CA ALA A 243 -10.16 3.28 -13.73
C ALA A 243 -10.02 2.44 -12.45
N ASP A 244 -10.78 2.79 -11.42
CA ASP A 244 -10.80 2.05 -10.16
C ASP A 244 -11.81 0.91 -10.24
N VAL A 245 -11.31 -0.28 -10.56
CA VAL A 245 -12.07 -1.53 -10.50
C VAL A 245 -11.77 -2.24 -9.19
N PHE A 246 -12.83 -2.68 -8.51
CA PHE A 246 -12.75 -3.42 -7.26
C PHE A 246 -13.38 -4.80 -7.42
N SER A 247 -12.70 -5.81 -6.88
CA SER A 247 -13.18 -7.19 -6.82
C SER A 247 -13.60 -7.53 -5.40
N TYR A 248 -14.89 -7.77 -5.17
CA TYR A 248 -15.40 -8.13 -3.86
C TYR A 248 -14.94 -9.50 -3.35
N PRO A 249 -14.82 -10.55 -4.18
CA PRO A 249 -14.27 -11.82 -3.73
C PRO A 249 -12.78 -11.74 -3.35
N GLU A 250 -12.01 -10.91 -4.06
CA GLU A 250 -10.58 -10.73 -3.83
C GLU A 250 -10.29 -9.70 -2.72
N ASP A 251 -11.29 -8.85 -2.39
CA ASP A 251 -11.21 -7.70 -1.46
C ASP A 251 -10.08 -6.72 -1.83
N GLU A 252 -9.84 -6.55 -3.14
CA GLU A 252 -8.68 -5.84 -3.68
C GLU A 252 -9.06 -4.96 -4.88
N SER A 253 -8.23 -3.94 -5.13
CA SER A 253 -8.28 -3.18 -6.38
C SER A 253 -7.57 -3.96 -7.48
N VAL A 254 -8.27 -4.17 -8.59
CA VAL A 254 -7.86 -5.09 -9.65
C VAL A 254 -7.81 -4.38 -11.01
N THR A 255 -7.13 -4.98 -11.97
CA THR A 255 -7.30 -4.62 -13.38
C THR A 255 -8.32 -5.55 -14.03
N ASP A 256 -9.08 -4.97 -14.96
CA ASP A 256 -9.99 -5.68 -15.84
C ASP A 256 -9.57 -5.41 -17.29
N PRO A 257 -8.86 -6.35 -17.93
CA PRO A 257 -8.44 -6.21 -19.33
C PRO A 257 -9.60 -6.03 -20.32
N PHE A 258 -10.83 -6.38 -19.92
CA PHE A 258 -12.03 -6.32 -20.74
C PHE A 258 -12.97 -5.19 -20.30
N LEU A 259 -12.49 -4.24 -19.48
CA LEU A 259 -13.31 -3.17 -18.93
C LEU A 259 -14.03 -2.37 -20.01
N ALA A 260 -13.39 -2.15 -21.17
CA ALA A 260 -14.03 -1.47 -22.31
C ALA A 260 -15.30 -2.19 -22.77
N ASP A 261 -15.22 -3.51 -22.97
CA ASP A 261 -16.34 -4.33 -23.42
C ASP A 261 -17.42 -4.41 -22.34
N HIS A 262 -17.02 -4.57 -21.07
CA HIS A 262 -17.94 -4.59 -19.94
C HIS A 262 -18.70 -3.26 -19.77
N LEU A 263 -18.05 -2.12 -20.01
CA LEU A 263 -18.69 -0.80 -19.98
C LEU A 263 -19.60 -0.57 -21.20
N ALA A 264 -19.16 -1.00 -22.39
CA ALA A 264 -19.92 -0.88 -23.62
C ALA A 264 -21.25 -1.64 -23.55
N PHE A 265 -21.30 -2.77 -22.83
CA PHE A 265 -22.53 -3.51 -22.55
C PHE A 265 -23.62 -2.65 -21.92
N PHE A 266 -23.24 -1.69 -21.07
CA PHE A 266 -24.14 -0.75 -20.41
C PHE A 266 -24.32 0.58 -21.15
N GLY A 267 -23.86 0.66 -22.40
CA GLY A 267 -23.97 1.87 -23.23
C GLY A 267 -22.96 2.96 -22.91
N ILE A 268 -21.90 2.66 -22.14
CA ILE A 268 -20.82 3.61 -21.86
C ILE A 268 -19.76 3.46 -22.97
N ASP A 269 -19.83 4.34 -23.98
CA ASP A 269 -18.87 4.34 -25.09
C ASP A 269 -17.56 5.01 -24.69
N PHE A 270 -16.57 4.18 -24.36
CA PHE A 270 -15.23 4.60 -24.01
C PHE A 270 -14.51 5.41 -25.12
N TYR A 271 -14.72 5.07 -26.40
CA TYR A 271 -14.02 5.73 -27.51
C TYR A 271 -14.49 7.17 -27.73
N SER A 272 -15.68 7.51 -27.25
CA SER A 272 -16.21 8.88 -27.28
C SER A 272 -15.49 9.82 -26.30
N LEU A 273 -14.88 9.29 -25.22
CA LEU A 273 -14.17 10.07 -24.20
C LEU A 273 -12.75 10.51 -24.63
N GLN A 274 -12.13 9.80 -25.59
CA GLN A 274 -10.81 10.17 -26.13
C GLN A 274 -10.83 11.39 -27.07
N LYS A 275 -12.00 11.82 -27.56
CA LYS A 275 -12.11 12.82 -28.63
C LYS A 275 -12.20 14.28 -28.19
N VAL A 276 -12.05 14.60 -26.90
CA VAL A 276 -12.12 16.00 -26.42
C VAL A 276 -10.74 16.53 -26.03
N SER A 277 -9.83 16.55 -27.01
CA SER A 277 -8.58 17.30 -26.95
C SER A 277 -8.43 18.06 -28.27
N ILE A 278 -9.06 19.24 -28.35
CA ILE A 278 -8.74 20.28 -29.34
C ILE A 278 -8.05 21.40 -28.59
#